data_AF-A0A061JNA3-F1
#
_entry.id   AF-A0A061JNA3-F1
#
_cell.length_a   1.000
_cell.length_b   1.000
_cell.length_c   1.000
_cell.angle_alpha   90.00
_cell.angle_beta   90.00
_cell.angle_gamma   90.00
#
_symmetry.space_group_name_H-M   'P 1'
#
loop_
_entity.id
_entity.type
_entity.pdbx_description
1 polymer ?
#
loop_
_entity_poly.entity_id
_entity_poly.type
_entity_poly.pdbx_seq_one_letter_code
_entity_poly.pdbx_strand_id
1 'polypeptide(L)'
;MKNKLSRLGLRFALCRGQIVRVELHGLRCCGYSAWVIDSAGRRRQFVAGDRTVWHEQGSLKRTLHACGVREVYWRQAVSHDEMIGRPACTESGDGLMIALSARD
;
A
#
# COMPACT_ATOMS: atom_id res chain seq x y z
N MET A 1 -11.54 -11.31 -11.18
CA MET A 1 -12.21 -10.09 -10.64
C MET A 1 -11.23 -8.92 -10.68
N LYS A 2 -11.47 -7.90 -11.53
CA LYS A 2 -10.55 -6.77 -11.75
C LYS A 2 -10.76 -5.69 -10.68
N ASN A 3 -10.38 -5.94 -9.43
CA ASN A 3 -10.52 -4.96 -8.35
C ASN A 3 -9.34 -3.97 -8.34
N LYS A 4 -9.19 -3.21 -9.43
CA LYS A 4 -8.10 -2.23 -9.65
C LYS A 4 -8.62 -0.80 -9.45
N LEU A 5 -7.76 0.09 -8.97
CA LEU A 5 -8.05 1.52 -8.76
C LEU A 5 -6.99 2.37 -9.45
N SER A 6 -7.42 3.23 -10.37
CA SER A 6 -6.52 4.14 -11.10
C SER A 6 -6.13 5.36 -10.26
N ARG A 7 -5.15 6.14 -10.73
CA ARG A 7 -4.74 7.44 -10.13
C ARG A 7 -5.93 8.40 -9.94
N LEU A 8 -6.73 8.58 -10.99
CA LEU A 8 -7.93 9.42 -10.95
C LEU A 8 -8.97 8.86 -9.98
N GLY A 9 -9.22 7.54 -10.02
CA GLY A 9 -10.15 6.88 -9.12
C GLY A 9 -9.75 7.03 -7.65
N LEU A 10 -8.47 6.89 -7.34
CA LEU A 10 -7.92 7.11 -6.00
C LEU A 10 -8.10 8.55 -5.56
N ARG A 11 -7.76 9.52 -6.42
CA ARG A 11 -7.93 10.95 -6.11
C ARG A 11 -9.38 11.30 -5.81
N PHE A 12 -10.33 10.85 -6.64
CA PHE A 12 -11.75 11.08 -6.40
C PHE A 12 -12.25 10.42 -5.11
N ALA A 13 -11.81 9.20 -4.81
CA ALA A 13 -12.20 8.49 -3.60
C ALA A 13 -11.65 9.18 -2.33
N LEU A 14 -10.42 9.71 -2.38
CA LEU A 14 -9.84 10.50 -1.30
C LEU A 14 -10.60 11.80 -1.08
N CYS A 15 -10.91 12.55 -2.16
CA CYS A 15 -11.70 13.78 -2.07
C CYS A 15 -13.10 13.55 -1.48
N ARG A 16 -13.66 12.35 -1.64
CA ARG A 16 -14.96 11.95 -1.08
C ARG A 16 -14.87 11.33 0.32
N GLY A 17 -13.69 11.25 0.92
CA GLY A 17 -13.49 10.60 2.23
C GLY A 17 -13.81 9.10 2.22
N GLN A 18 -13.75 8.44 1.06
CA GLN A 18 -14.11 7.03 0.90
C GLN A 18 -12.94 6.08 1.13
N ILE A 19 -11.73 6.59 1.34
CA ILE A 19 -10.54 5.77 1.59
C ILE A 19 -10.25 5.78 3.08
N VAL A 20 -10.20 4.59 3.67
CA VAL A 20 -9.85 4.40 5.08
C VAL A 20 -8.34 4.33 5.23
N ARG A 21 -7.68 3.53 4.37
CA ARG A 21 -6.23 3.38 4.40
C ARG A 21 -5.67 2.95 3.07
N VAL A 22 -4.39 3.26 2.86
CA VAL A 22 -3.58 2.78 1.73
C VAL A 22 -2.46 1.94 2.29
N GLU A 23 -2.41 0.67 1.91
CA GLU A 23 -1.38 -0.26 2.35
C GLU A 23 -0.28 -0.39 1.29
N LEU A 24 0.97 -0.30 1.72
CA LEU A 24 2.14 -0.65 0.94
C LEU A 24 2.58 -2.08 1.25
N HIS A 25 2.88 -2.83 0.18
CA HIS A 25 3.25 -4.24 0.22
C HIS A 25 4.58 -4.43 -0.50
N GLY A 26 5.59 -4.94 0.21
CA GLY A 26 6.83 -5.41 -0.38
C GLY A 26 6.64 -6.79 -1.02
N LEU A 27 6.91 -6.90 -2.31
CA LEU A 27 6.83 -8.12 -3.10
C LEU A 27 8.24 -8.68 -3.31
N ARG A 28 8.80 -9.37 -2.31
CA ARG A 28 10.13 -10.04 -2.36
C ARG A 28 11.11 -9.44 -3.39
N CYS A 29 11.38 -10.16 -4.49
CA CYS A 29 12.27 -9.75 -5.59
C CYS A 29 11.59 -8.93 -6.70
N CYS A 30 10.26 -8.81 -6.67
CA CYS A 30 9.47 -8.21 -7.75
C CYS A 30 9.23 -6.71 -7.52
N GLY A 31 9.53 -6.17 -6.34
CA GLY A 31 9.38 -4.75 -6.01
C GLY A 31 8.25 -4.50 -5.02
N TYR A 32 7.40 -3.51 -5.29
CA TYR A 32 6.42 -2.98 -4.35
C TYR A 32 5.06 -2.81 -5.02
N SER A 33 3.98 -3.01 -4.27
CA SER A 33 2.63 -2.72 -4.71
C SER A 33 1.84 -1.99 -3.63
N ALA A 34 0.72 -1.40 -4.02
CA ALA A 34 -0.17 -0.73 -3.09
C ALA A 34 -1.59 -1.24 -3.20
N TRP A 35 -2.25 -1.35 -2.05
CA TRP A 35 -3.65 -1.69 -1.90
C TRP A 35 -4.38 -0.54 -1.23
N VAL A 36 -5.62 -0.31 -1.65
CA VAL A 36 -6.46 0.77 -1.15
C VAL A 36 -7.69 0.12 -0.53
N ILE A 37 -7.98 0.49 0.70
CA ILE A 37 -9.12 -0.02 1.47
C ILE A 37 -10.10 1.12 1.60
N ASP A 38 -11.31 0.91 1.06
CA ASP A 38 -12.38 1.89 1.18
C ASP A 38 -13.22 1.72 2.45
N SER A 39 -14.10 2.69 2.70
CA SER A 39 -15.01 2.70 3.85
C SER A 39 -15.99 1.54 3.88
N ALA A 40 -16.21 0.86 2.75
CA ALA A 40 -16.99 -0.38 2.68
C ALA A 40 -16.14 -1.64 2.93
N GLY A 41 -14.87 -1.47 3.36
CA GLY A 41 -13.93 -2.56 3.61
C GLY A 41 -13.40 -3.23 2.35
N ARG A 42 -13.68 -2.69 1.15
CA ARG A 42 -13.24 -3.31 -0.10
C ARG A 42 -11.78 -2.98 -0.36
N ARG A 43 -10.99 -4.03 -0.59
CA ARG A 43 -9.58 -3.93 -0.93
C ARG A 43 -9.37 -3.93 -2.44
N ARG A 44 -8.84 -2.82 -2.97
CA ARG A 44 -8.57 -2.59 -4.40
C ARG A 44 -7.09 -2.38 -4.65
N GLN A 45 -6.53 -2.98 -5.70
CA GLN A 45 -5.13 -2.78 -6.06
C GLN A 45 -4.94 -1.43 -6.74
N PHE A 46 -3.97 -0.64 -6.29
CA PHE A 46 -3.62 0.61 -6.97
C PHE A 46 -2.89 0.34 -8.28
N VAL A 47 -3.26 1.08 -9.33
CA VAL A 47 -2.69 0.96 -10.67
C VAL A 47 -2.44 2.36 -11.26
N ALA A 48 -1.25 2.55 -11.83
CA ALA A 48 -0.90 3.74 -12.59
C ALA A 48 -0.65 3.35 -14.05
N GLY A 49 -1.63 3.60 -14.93
CA GLY A 49 -1.59 3.09 -16.31
C GLY A 49 -1.82 1.57 -16.33
N ASP A 50 -0.83 0.83 -16.80
CA ASP A 50 -0.74 -0.63 -16.76
C ASP A 50 0.07 -1.15 -15.55
N ARG A 51 0.79 -0.26 -14.86
CA ARG A 51 1.70 -0.61 -13.77
C ARG A 51 0.96 -0.87 -12.45
N THR A 52 1.07 -2.09 -11.96
CA THR A 52 0.62 -2.54 -10.62
C THR A 52 1.77 -2.78 -9.64
N VAL A 53 2.98 -3.00 -10.17
CA VAL A 53 4.21 -3.32 -9.42
C VAL A 53 5.28 -2.28 -9.72
N TRP A 54 6.01 -1.87 -8.69
CA TRP A 54 6.98 -0.79 -8.73
C TRP A 54 8.34 -1.30 -8.26
N HIS A 55 9.39 -1.06 -9.06
CA HIS A 55 10.73 -1.52 -8.70
C HIS A 55 11.24 -0.87 -7.40
N GLU A 56 10.95 0.42 -7.20
CA GLU A 56 11.40 1.19 -6.05
C GLU A 56 10.23 1.68 -5.20
N GLN A 57 10.36 1.55 -3.88
CA GLN A 57 9.37 1.99 -2.91
C GLN A 57 9.13 3.51 -3.02
N GLY A 58 10.20 4.29 -3.20
CA GLY A 58 10.12 5.76 -3.30
C GLY A 58 9.31 6.23 -4.51
N SER A 59 9.42 5.55 -5.64
CA SER A 59 8.66 5.86 -6.86
C SER A 59 7.16 5.57 -6.70
N LEU A 60 6.80 4.50 -5.99
CA LEU A 60 5.42 4.22 -5.61
C LEU A 60 4.88 5.26 -4.62
N LYS A 61 5.63 5.59 -3.56
CA LYS A 61 5.26 6.61 -2.56
C LYS A 61 5.01 7.98 -3.21
N ARG A 62 5.90 8.45 -4.09
CA ARG A 62 5.72 9.70 -4.85
C ARG A 62 4.45 9.70 -5.68
N THR A 63 4.14 8.57 -6.33
CA THR A 63 2.93 8.45 -7.15
C THR A 63 1.65 8.48 -6.32
N LEU A 64 1.64 7.81 -5.16
CA LEU A 64 0.53 7.84 -4.21
C LEU A 64 0.33 9.25 -3.63
N HIS A 65 1.44 9.91 -3.25
CA HIS A 65 1.42 11.28 -2.77
C HIS A 65 0.83 12.25 -3.80
N ALA A 66 1.20 12.11 -5.08
CA ALA A 66 0.62 12.90 -6.17
C ALA A 66 -0.90 12.65 -6.37
N CYS A 67 -1.44 11.53 -5.87
CA CYS A 67 -2.88 11.25 -5.85
C CYS A 67 -3.60 11.85 -4.63
N GLY A 68 -2.87 12.45 -3.68
CA GLY A 68 -3.40 13.03 -2.45
C GLY A 68 -3.28 12.13 -1.21
N VAL A 69 -2.59 10.99 -1.32
CA VAL A 69 -2.34 10.11 -0.16
C VAL A 69 -1.31 10.78 0.75
N ARG A 70 -1.65 10.95 2.02
CA ARG A 70 -0.76 11.60 3.01
C ARG A 70 0.01 10.60 3.87
N GLU A 71 -0.53 9.40 4.03
CA GLU A 71 0.05 8.34 4.84
C GLU A 71 -0.26 6.97 4.24
N VAL A 72 0.63 6.02 4.50
CA VAL A 72 0.51 4.65 4.02
C VAL A 72 0.85 3.67 5.14
N TYR A 73 0.11 2.58 5.20
CA TYR A 73 0.35 1.49 6.12
C TYR A 73 1.29 0.48 5.49
N TRP A 74 2.50 0.39 6.01
CA TRP A 74 3.48 -0.59 5.59
C TRP A 74 3.21 -1.93 6.25
N ARG A 75 2.66 -2.87 5.47
CA ARG A 75 2.54 -4.27 5.86
C ARG A 75 3.86 -4.92 5.45
N GLN A 76 4.77 -5.13 6.41
CA GLN A 76 5.96 -5.92 6.15
C GLN A 76 5.53 -7.27 5.58
N ALA A 77 6.19 -7.70 4.51
CA ALA A 77 6.17 -9.12 4.19
C ALA A 77 6.76 -9.84 5.40
N VAL A 78 6.06 -10.87 5.87
CA VAL A 78 6.54 -11.83 6.86
C VAL A 78 8.05 -12.06 6.66
N SER A 79 8.83 -11.84 7.72
CA SER A 79 10.29 -11.81 7.70
C SER A 79 10.91 -13.12 7.17
N HIS A 80 12.12 -13.04 6.61
CA HIS A 80 12.95 -14.19 6.24
C HIS A 80 13.39 -15.06 7.44
N ASP A 81 13.14 -14.61 8.68
CA ASP A 81 13.50 -15.32 9.92
C ASP A 81 12.55 -16.45 10.32
N GLU A 82 11.39 -16.63 9.67
CA GLU A 82 10.48 -17.75 10.02
C GLU A 82 11.04 -19.15 9.71
N MET A 83 12.25 -19.26 9.14
CA MET A 83 12.89 -20.55 8.86
C MET A 83 13.90 -21.02 9.92
N ILE A 84 14.25 -20.21 10.93
CA ILE A 84 15.09 -20.66 12.07
C ILE A 84 14.27 -20.60 13.36
N GLY A 85 13.27 -21.49 13.40
CA GLY A 85 12.56 -22.01 14.57
C GLY A 85 12.41 -21.11 15.80
N ARG A 86 11.29 -20.36 15.88
CA ARG A 86 10.48 -20.14 17.11
C ARG A 86 9.19 -19.34 16.81
N PRO A 87 8.21 -19.32 17.73
CA PRO A 87 6.79 -19.58 17.45
C PRO A 87 6.14 -18.45 16.65
N ALA A 88 5.15 -18.84 15.86
CA ALA A 88 4.35 -17.98 14.98
C ALA A 88 4.11 -16.60 15.59
N CYS A 89 4.48 -15.55 14.84
CA CYS A 89 4.07 -14.19 15.14
C CYS A 89 2.54 -14.10 15.03
N THR A 90 1.83 -14.48 16.10
CA THR A 90 0.40 -14.28 16.29
C THR A 90 0.12 -12.86 16.74
N GLU A 91 0.56 -11.87 15.96
CA GLU A 91 -0.03 -10.56 16.03
C GLU A 91 -0.32 -10.10 14.60
N SER A 92 -1.61 -9.92 14.31
CA SER A 92 -2.09 -9.21 13.12
C SER A 92 -1.74 -7.74 13.24
N GLY A 93 -0.44 -7.41 13.35
CA GLY A 93 0.04 -6.04 13.45
C GLY A 93 -0.54 -5.24 12.30
N ASP A 94 -1.18 -4.12 12.63
CA ASP A 94 -1.91 -3.22 11.72
C ASP A 94 -1.03 -2.59 10.63
N GLY A 95 0.23 -2.99 10.52
CA GLY A 95 1.25 -2.38 9.68
C GLY A 95 1.80 -1.11 10.32
N LEU A 96 2.98 -0.70 9.87
CA LEU A 96 3.60 0.55 10.32
C LEU A 96 3.02 1.72 9.51
N MET A 97 2.39 2.69 10.17
CA MET A 97 1.95 3.91 9.49
C MET A 97 3.16 4.79 9.12
N ILE A 98 3.29 5.10 7.85
CA ILE A 98 4.37 5.92 7.29
C ILE A 98 3.76 7.17 6.67
N ALA A 99 4.13 8.34 7.20
CA ALA A 99 3.79 9.60 6.55
C ALA A 99 4.51 9.72 5.20
N LEU A 100 3.79 10.14 4.18
CA LEU A 100 4.34 10.48 2.87
C LEU A 100 4.82 11.94 2.78
N SER A 101 4.74 12.70 3.88
CA SER A 101 5.18 14.09 3.92
C SER A 101 6.66 14.18 3.53
N ALA A 102 6.94 14.97 2.49
CA ALA A 102 8.29 15.41 2.18
C ALA A 102 8.77 16.36 3.29
N ARG A 103 9.36 15.81 4.34
CA ARG A 103 10.41 16.53 5.07
C ARG A 103 11.71 15.86 4.64
N ASP A 104 12.28 16.44 3.59
CA ASP A 104 13.73 16.46 3.43
C ASP A 104 14.29 17.33 4.57
#